data_AF-A0A9D4SR13-F1
#
_entry.id   AF-A0A9D4SR13-F1
#
_cell.length_a   1.000
_cell.length_b   1.000
_cell.length_c   1.000
_cell.angle_alpha   90.00
_cell.angle_beta   90.00
_cell.angle_gamma   90.00
#
_symmetry.space_group_name_H-M   'P 1'
#
loop_
_entity.id
_entity.type
_entity.pdbx_description
1 polymer ?
#
loop_
_entity_poly.entity_id
_entity_poly.type
_entity_poly.pdbx_seq_one_letter_code
_entity_poly.pdbx_strand_id
1 'polypeptide(L)'
;MLLQALSNNKSIRRLSLERFSITEEEARVLVEMLQSSRTLCRFSFHPHNCQTSTSVILMLSPIISSNYMLIDMRTNWRQSYFGWYPIKDVMRRNNSLVTRAAHFVMGTRHKHCAAAAELMQFNPGLVRRFKNSLPLTKMKPCLELKTA
;
A
#
# COMPACT_ATOMS: atom_id res chain seq x y z
N MET A 1 20.24 -9.92 -6.56
CA MET A 1 19.47 -10.21 -7.80
C MET A 1 17.95 -10.30 -7.63
N LEU A 2 17.42 -10.78 -6.50
CA LEU A 2 15.95 -10.89 -6.30
C LEU A 2 15.23 -9.54 -6.13
N LEU A 3 15.73 -8.66 -5.26
CA LEU A 3 15.09 -7.36 -4.98
C LEU A 3 15.04 -6.46 -6.22
N GLN A 4 16.05 -6.55 -7.08
CA GLN A 4 16.08 -5.86 -8.38
C GLN A 4 14.99 -6.37 -9.34
N ALA A 5 14.73 -7.68 -9.34
CA ALA A 5 13.63 -8.23 -10.14
C ALA A 5 12.27 -7.80 -9.58
N LEU A 6 12.13 -7.76 -8.25
CA LEU A 6 10.92 -7.31 -7.57
C LEU A 6 10.64 -5.82 -7.77
N SER A 7 11.67 -4.97 -7.87
CA SER A 7 11.50 -3.52 -8.11
C SER A 7 10.86 -3.19 -9.46
N ASN A 8 11.12 -4.03 -10.47
CA ASN A 8 10.52 -3.92 -11.79
C ASN A 8 9.14 -4.56 -11.89
N ASN A 9 8.71 -5.32 -10.89
CA ASN A 9 7.45 -6.02 -10.94
C ASN A 9 6.25 -5.05 -10.84
N LYS A 10 5.30 -5.19 -11.78
CA LYS A 10 4.10 -4.35 -11.88
C LYS A 10 2.80 -5.07 -11.50
N SER A 11 2.88 -6.28 -10.95
CA SER A 11 1.70 -7.09 -10.60
C SER A 11 1.62 -7.42 -9.11
N ILE A 12 2.75 -7.51 -8.42
CA ILE A 12 2.82 -7.87 -7.00
C ILE A 12 2.10 -6.80 -6.18
N ARG A 13 1.12 -7.28 -5.41
CA ARG A 13 0.30 -6.48 -4.48
C ARG A 13 0.66 -6.70 -3.03
N ARG A 14 1.26 -7.86 -2.72
CA ARG A 14 1.62 -8.27 -1.36
C ARG A 14 2.98 -8.94 -1.42
N LEU A 15 3.87 -8.54 -0.53
CA LEU A 15 5.21 -9.12 -0.40
C LEU A 15 5.48 -9.38 1.08
N SER A 16 5.85 -10.61 1.41
CA SER A 16 6.37 -11.00 2.72
C SER A 16 7.82 -11.44 2.53
N LEU A 17 8.72 -10.82 3.28
CA LEU A 17 10.13 -11.20 3.37
C LEU A 17 10.38 -11.64 4.80
N GLU A 18 10.62 -12.92 5.00
CA GLU A 18 10.77 -13.54 6.33
C GLU A 18 12.15 -14.13 6.48
N ARG A 19 12.75 -13.94 7.66
CA ARG A 19 14.09 -14.43 8.01
C ARG A 19 15.17 -14.03 6.99
N PHE A 20 14.95 -12.92 6.30
CA PHE A 20 15.91 -12.36 5.35
C PHE A 20 17.02 -11.64 6.09
N SER A 21 18.26 -11.94 5.71
CA SER A 21 19.41 -11.08 5.96
C SER A 21 19.67 -10.33 4.65
N ILE A 22 19.75 -9.01 4.72
CA ILE A 22 20.03 -8.18 3.55
C ILE A 22 21.25 -7.30 3.86
N THR A 23 22.07 -7.07 2.84
CA THR A 23 23.15 -6.07 2.92
C THR A 23 22.58 -4.66 2.92
N GLU A 24 23.43 -3.66 3.15
CA GLU A 24 23.00 -2.26 3.06
C GLU A 24 22.55 -1.89 1.64
N GLU A 25 23.23 -2.38 0.61
CA GLU A 25 22.88 -2.18 -0.79
C GLU A 25 21.52 -2.81 -1.10
N GLU A 26 21.28 -4.02 -0.65
CA GLU A 26 19.98 -4.69 -0.79
C GLU A 26 18.87 -3.94 -0.05
N ALA A 27 19.16 -3.39 1.12
CA ALA A 27 18.23 -2.55 1.85
C ALA A 27 17.90 -1.25 1.10
N ARG A 28 18.84 -0.63 0.39
CA ARG A 28 18.58 0.52 -0.49
C ARG A 28 17.66 0.14 -1.65
N VAL A 29 17.95 -0.96 -2.35
CA VAL A 29 17.09 -1.46 -3.45
C VAL A 29 15.67 -1.77 -2.94
N LEU A 30 15.55 -2.37 -1.75
CA LEU A 30 14.25 -2.62 -1.12
C LEU A 30 13.50 -1.32 -0.87
N VAL A 31 14.16 -0.30 -0.33
CA VAL A 31 13.57 1.00 -0.01
C VAL A 31 13.13 1.73 -1.28
N GLU A 32 13.94 1.72 -2.34
CA GLU A 32 13.59 2.28 -3.65
C GLU A 32 12.40 1.56 -4.29
N MET A 33 12.35 0.22 -4.20
CA MET A 33 11.19 -0.55 -4.63
C MET A 33 9.94 -0.11 -3.87
N LEU A 34 10.01 -0.01 -2.54
CA LEU A 34 8.86 0.38 -1.71
C LEU A 34 8.39 1.79 -2.05
N GLN A 35 9.31 2.73 -2.27
CA GLN A 35 8.98 4.09 -2.65
C GLN A 35 8.28 4.14 -4.02
N SER A 36 8.86 3.49 -5.02
CA SER A 36 8.45 3.61 -6.43
C SER A 36 7.31 2.68 -6.83
N SER A 37 7.02 1.64 -6.04
CA SER A 37 6.00 0.66 -6.39
C SER A 37 4.62 1.29 -6.51
N ARG A 38 4.02 1.12 -7.69
CA ARG A 38 2.64 1.52 -7.99
C ARG A 38 1.65 0.38 -7.78
N THR A 39 2.11 -0.77 -7.30
CA THR A 39 1.27 -1.96 -7.17
C THR A 39 1.32 -2.61 -5.80
N LEU A 40 2.44 -2.51 -5.10
CA LEU A 40 2.59 -3.11 -3.78
C LEU A 40 1.76 -2.36 -2.74
N CYS A 41 0.79 -3.06 -2.17
CA CYS A 41 -0.15 -2.49 -1.21
C CYS A 41 0.09 -2.99 0.21
N ARG A 42 0.65 -4.19 0.37
CA ARG A 42 0.98 -4.73 1.69
C ARG A 42 2.39 -5.26 1.68
N PHE A 43 3.17 -4.84 2.67
CA PHE A 43 4.54 -5.29 2.84
C PHE A 43 4.72 -5.84 4.25
N SER A 44 5.41 -6.95 4.36
CA SER A 44 5.78 -7.55 5.64
C SER A 44 7.25 -7.89 5.59
N PHE A 45 8.01 -7.34 6.53
CA PHE A 45 9.46 -7.46 6.58
C PHE A 45 9.88 -7.94 7.95
N HIS A 46 10.24 -9.21 8.04
CA HIS A 46 10.60 -9.86 9.29
C HIS A 46 12.08 -10.29 9.22
N PRO A 47 13.04 -9.34 9.31
CA PRO A 47 14.45 -9.67 9.21
C PRO A 47 14.92 -10.47 10.44
N HIS A 48 16.04 -11.15 10.26
CA HIS A 48 16.65 -11.97 11.32
C HIS A 48 17.06 -11.14 12.54
N ASN A 49 17.46 -9.88 12.35
CA ASN A 49 17.91 -9.00 13.42
C ASN A 49 17.15 -7.65 13.40
N CYS A 50 17.08 -7.00 14.56
CA CYS A 50 16.37 -5.73 14.72
C CYS A 50 17.07 -4.57 13.99
N GLN A 51 18.41 -4.61 13.88
CA GLN A 51 19.21 -3.56 13.26
C GLN A 51 18.84 -3.38 11.78
N THR A 52 18.73 -4.46 11.02
CA THR A 52 18.28 -4.46 9.63
C THR A 52 16.89 -3.86 9.49
N SER A 53 15.95 -4.19 10.40
CA SER A 53 14.62 -3.57 10.40
C SER A 53 14.72 -2.07 10.65
N THR A 54 15.53 -1.64 11.62
CA THR A 54 15.71 -0.23 11.94
C THR A 54 16.31 0.54 10.78
N SER A 55 17.36 0.02 10.15
CA SER A 55 18.02 0.65 8.99
C SER A 55 17.07 0.84 7.81
N VAL A 56 16.28 -0.19 7.45
CA VAL A 56 15.28 -0.08 6.36
C VAL A 56 14.24 0.99 6.69
N ILE A 57 13.77 1.05 7.94
CA ILE A 57 12.78 2.06 8.35
C ILE A 57 13.34 3.46 8.31
N LEU A 58 14.56 3.67 8.79
CA LEU A 58 15.22 4.99 8.76
C LEU A 58 15.48 5.46 7.32
N MET A 59 15.87 4.56 6.41
CA MET A 59 16.04 4.89 4.99
C MET A 59 14.71 5.16 4.29
N LEU A 60 13.65 4.42 4.61
CA LEU A 60 12.34 4.55 3.97
C LEU A 60 11.58 5.80 4.42
N SER A 61 11.65 6.12 5.71
CA SER A 61 10.92 7.20 6.38
C SER A 61 10.94 8.54 5.62
N PRO A 62 12.08 9.09 5.18
CA PRO A 62 12.12 10.38 4.49
C PRO A 62 11.52 10.36 3.08
N ILE A 63 11.47 9.20 2.41
CA ILE A 63 11.14 9.13 0.97
C ILE A 63 9.75 8.52 0.68
N ILE A 64 9.16 7.83 1.65
CA ILE A 64 7.90 7.08 1.49
C ILE A 64 6.68 7.97 1.24
N SER A 65 6.77 9.28 1.52
CA SER A 65 5.67 10.26 1.34
C SER A 65 5.07 10.26 -0.08
N SER A 66 5.89 9.91 -1.08
CA SER A 66 5.51 9.80 -2.49
C SER A 66 4.75 8.52 -2.86
N ASN A 67 4.67 7.54 -1.95
CA ASN A 67 3.97 6.28 -2.17
C ASN A 67 2.47 6.39 -1.83
N TYR A 68 1.61 6.14 -2.82
CA TYR A 68 0.15 6.18 -2.67
C TYR A 68 -0.52 4.80 -2.58
N MET A 69 0.26 3.72 -2.63
CA MET A 69 -0.29 2.36 -2.77
C MET A 69 -0.18 1.53 -1.49
N LEU A 70 0.85 1.77 -0.68
CA LEU A 70 1.11 1.06 0.56
C LEU A 70 0.04 1.39 1.59
N ILE A 71 -0.74 0.40 1.98
CA ILE A 71 -1.83 0.52 2.96
C ILE A 71 -1.56 -0.27 4.25
N ASP A 72 -0.57 -1.17 4.23
CA ASP A 72 -0.17 -1.97 5.39
C ASP A 72 1.33 -2.31 5.28
N MET A 73 2.07 -2.06 6.35
CA MET A 73 3.49 -2.38 6.48
C MET A 73 3.74 -2.95 7.88
N ARG A 74 4.37 -4.12 7.94
CA ARG A 74 4.63 -4.82 9.20
C ARG A 74 6.06 -5.28 9.33
N THR A 75 6.51 -5.39 10.57
CA THR A 75 7.79 -5.97 10.98
C THR A 75 7.59 -6.73 12.29
N ASN A 76 8.48 -7.68 12.58
CA ASN A 76 8.54 -8.44 13.83
C ASN A 76 9.15 -7.63 14.98
N TRP A 77 9.67 -6.44 14.70
CA TRP A 77 10.31 -5.57 15.67
C TRP A 77 9.41 -4.39 16.09
N ARG A 78 9.69 -3.79 17.25
CA ARG A 78 8.82 -2.75 17.82
C ARG A 78 8.72 -1.53 16.89
N GLN A 79 7.50 -1.11 16.59
CA GLN A 79 7.19 0.07 15.78
C GLN A 79 7.17 1.39 16.58
N SER A 80 8.01 1.48 17.62
CA SER A 80 8.03 2.58 18.58
C SER A 80 9.07 3.66 18.26
N TYR A 81 9.91 3.45 17.23
CA TYR A 81 10.94 4.41 16.83
C TYR A 81 10.36 5.53 15.95
N PHE A 82 10.93 6.73 16.04
CA PHE A 82 10.47 7.93 15.32
C PHE A 82 10.34 7.74 13.79
N GLY A 83 11.19 6.90 13.18
CA GLY A 83 11.12 6.60 11.74
C GLY A 83 9.81 5.92 11.29
N TRP A 84 9.01 5.37 12.21
CA TRP A 84 7.71 4.81 11.85
C TRP A 84 6.62 5.84 11.63
N TYR A 85 6.73 7.06 12.17
CA TYR A 85 5.66 8.04 12.06
C TYR A 85 5.34 8.41 10.60
N PRO A 86 6.32 8.74 9.74
CA PRO A 86 6.02 9.03 8.33
C PRO A 86 5.41 7.85 7.59
N ILE A 87 5.84 6.62 7.89
CA ILE A 87 5.31 5.40 7.29
C ILE A 87 3.85 5.20 7.72
N LYS A 88 3.55 5.36 9.02
CA LYS A 88 2.18 5.28 9.56
C LYS A 88 1.27 6.34 8.97
N ASP A 89 1.77 7.57 8.78
CA ASP A 89 1.02 8.64 8.13
C ASP A 89 0.71 8.34 6.67
N VAL A 90 1.67 7.80 5.92
CA VAL A 90 1.42 7.35 4.54
C VAL A 90 0.36 6.26 4.50
N MET A 91 0.47 5.24 5.37
CA MET A 91 -0.54 4.18 5.44
C MET A 91 -1.92 4.74 5.80
N ARG A 92 -2.01 5.68 6.74
CA ARG A 92 -3.25 6.35 7.14
C ARG A 92 -3.86 7.16 5.99
N ARG A 93 -3.07 7.99 5.32
CA ARG A 93 -3.47 8.74 4.12
C ARG A 93 -4.00 7.80 3.03
N ASN A 94 -3.25 6.75 2.72
CA ASN A 94 -3.60 5.82 1.67
C ASN A 94 -4.87 5.03 2.03
N ASN A 95 -5.05 4.62 3.29
CA ASN A 95 -6.31 4.01 3.74
C ASN A 95 -7.49 4.97 3.60
N SER A 96 -7.33 6.26 3.94
CA SER A 96 -8.37 7.28 3.75
C SER A 96 -8.76 7.41 2.27
N LEU A 97 -7.77 7.43 1.37
CA LEU A 97 -8.01 7.45 -0.08
C LEU A 97 -8.76 6.21 -0.56
N VAL A 98 -8.40 5.01 -0.08
CA VAL A 98 -9.14 3.78 -0.40
C VAL A 98 -10.59 3.85 0.10
N THR A 99 -10.83 4.38 1.30
CA THR A 99 -12.19 4.57 1.81
C THR A 99 -12.99 5.53 0.95
N ARG A 100 -12.41 6.67 0.54
CA ARG A 100 -13.06 7.65 -0.35
C ARG A 100 -13.36 7.05 -1.72
N ALA A 101 -12.42 6.31 -2.29
CA ALA A 101 -12.61 5.57 -3.53
C ALA A 101 -13.77 4.57 -3.40
N ALA A 102 -13.88 3.86 -2.28
CA ALA A 102 -14.99 2.95 -2.03
C ALA A 102 -16.33 3.69 -1.97
N HIS A 103 -16.40 4.86 -1.30
CA HIS A 103 -17.60 5.69 -1.29
C HIS A 103 -18.02 6.13 -2.70
N PHE A 104 -17.07 6.51 -3.55
CA PHE A 104 -17.37 6.84 -4.94
C PHE A 104 -18.00 5.66 -5.69
N VAL A 105 -17.40 4.47 -5.59
CA VAL A 105 -17.93 3.24 -6.20
C VAL A 105 -19.32 2.87 -5.65
N MET A 106 -19.60 3.20 -4.39
CA MET A 106 -20.92 3.03 -3.78
C MET A 106 -21.94 4.11 -4.16
N GLY A 107 -21.57 5.08 -5.00
CA GLY A 107 -22.49 6.09 -5.57
C GLY A 107 -22.35 7.50 -4.99
N THR A 108 -21.39 7.76 -4.10
CA THR A 108 -21.11 9.12 -3.61
C THR A 108 -20.48 9.96 -4.71
N ARG A 109 -21.05 11.13 -5.03
CA ARG A 109 -20.63 11.97 -6.18
C ARG A 109 -19.73 13.17 -5.81
N HIS A 110 -19.02 13.12 -4.69
CA HIS A 110 -18.09 14.21 -4.33
C HIS A 110 -16.81 14.16 -5.18
N LYS A 111 -16.35 15.32 -5.67
CA LYS A 111 -15.15 15.45 -6.52
C LYS A 111 -13.91 14.76 -5.91
N HIS A 112 -13.71 14.90 -4.60
CA HIS A 112 -12.59 14.26 -3.90
C HIS A 112 -12.67 12.73 -3.82
N CYS A 113 -13.88 12.15 -3.89
CA CYS A 113 -14.06 10.70 -3.93
C CYS A 113 -13.80 10.14 -5.33
N ALA A 114 -14.21 10.87 -6.38
CA ALA A 114 -13.89 10.55 -7.77
C ALA A 114 -12.36 10.52 -8.00
N ALA A 115 -11.67 11.60 -7.62
CA ALA A 115 -10.21 11.68 -7.73
C ALA A 115 -9.49 10.57 -6.94
N ALA A 116 -10.01 10.21 -5.77
CA ALA A 116 -9.48 9.09 -5.00
C ALA A 116 -9.70 7.74 -5.71
N ALA A 117 -10.84 7.55 -6.38
CA ALA A 117 -11.12 6.34 -7.16
C ALA A 117 -10.20 6.21 -8.37
N GLU A 118 -9.97 7.30 -9.12
CA GLU A 118 -8.99 7.33 -10.21
C GLU A 118 -7.59 6.96 -9.73
N LEU A 119 -7.16 7.54 -8.60
CA LEU A 119 -5.86 7.27 -8.02
C LEU A 119 -5.72 5.83 -7.50
N MET A 120 -6.79 5.25 -6.95
CA MET A 120 -6.78 3.96 -6.25
C MET A 120 -7.38 2.80 -7.04
N GLN A 121 -7.69 2.98 -8.32
CA GLN A 121 -8.39 1.98 -9.14
C GLN A 121 -7.72 0.59 -9.16
N PHE A 122 -6.39 0.53 -9.02
CA PHE A 122 -5.62 -0.73 -8.99
C PHE A 122 -5.33 -1.25 -7.57
N ASN A 123 -5.81 -0.56 -6.52
CA ASN A 123 -5.56 -0.95 -5.16
C ASN A 123 -6.54 -2.05 -4.72
N PRO A 124 -6.10 -3.30 -4.43
CA PRO A 124 -6.98 -4.38 -3.98
C PRO A 124 -7.66 -4.09 -2.63
N GLY A 125 -7.18 -3.10 -1.87
CA GLY A 125 -7.87 -2.59 -0.69
C GLY A 125 -9.26 -2.03 -1.00
N LEU A 126 -9.47 -1.50 -2.21
CA LEU A 126 -10.75 -0.96 -2.67
C LEU A 126 -11.84 -2.01 -2.71
N VAL A 127 -11.58 -3.16 -3.35
CA VAL A 127 -12.53 -4.28 -3.43
C VAL A 127 -12.91 -4.78 -2.04
N ARG A 128 -11.93 -4.89 -1.14
CA ARG A 128 -12.20 -5.30 0.25
C ARG A 128 -13.06 -4.28 0.98
N ARG A 129 -12.76 -2.98 0.87
CA ARG A 129 -13.53 -1.92 1.54
C ARG A 129 -14.94 -1.83 0.96
N PHE A 130 -15.09 -1.95 -0.35
CA PHE A 130 -16.40 -2.05 -1.00
C PHE A 130 -17.23 -3.21 -0.44
N LYS A 131 -16.66 -4.42 -0.39
CA LYS A 131 -17.34 -5.60 0.20
C LYS A 131 -17.76 -5.40 1.66
N ASN A 132 -16.90 -4.77 2.46
CA ASN A 132 -17.18 -4.54 3.89
C ASN A 132 -18.18 -3.42 4.13
N SER A 133 -18.37 -2.51 3.18
CA SER A 133 -19.27 -1.36 3.29
C SER A 133 -20.64 -1.57 2.64
N LEU A 134 -20.83 -2.68 1.91
CA LEU A 134 -22.12 -3.07 1.36
C LEU A 134 -23.05 -3.51 2.52
N PRO A 135 -24.21 -2.83 2.73
CA PRO A 135 -25.28 -3.42 3.51
C PRO A 135 -25.75 -4.68 2.78
N LEU A 136 -26.00 -5.77 3.52
CA LEU A 136 -26.47 -7.08 3.00
C LEU A 136 -27.78 -7.03 2.18
N THR A 137 -28.37 -5.87 1.91
CA THR A 137 -29.74 -5.73 1.42
C THR A 137 -29.93 -4.94 0.13
N LYS A 138 -28.90 -4.40 -0.53
CA LYS A 138 -29.11 -3.70 -1.82
C LYS A 138 -28.01 -3.93 -2.85
N MET A 139 -27.99 -5.15 -3.42
CA MET A 139 -27.46 -5.34 -4.77
C MET A 139 -28.55 -4.97 -5.78
N LYS A 140 -28.45 -3.79 -6.40
CA LYS A 140 -28.95 -3.59 -7.77
C LYS A 140 -27.73 -3.43 -8.68
N PRO A 141 -27.60 -4.22 -9.74
CA PRO A 141 -26.51 -4.05 -10.70
C PRO A 141 -26.76 -2.78 -11.52
N CYS A 142 -25.91 -1.78 -11.37
CA CYS A 142 -25.75 -0.72 -12.38
C CYS A 142 -24.52 -1.06 -13.22
N LEU A 143 -24.73 -1.93 -14.21
CA LEU A 143 -23.83 -2.14 -15.33
C LEU A 143 -24.70 -2.21 -16.59
N GLU A 144 -25.14 -1.03 -17.04
CA GLU A 144 -25.46 -0.82 -18.45
C GLU A 144 -24.59 0.34 -18.94
N LEU A 145 -23.40 -0.02 -19.41
CA LEU A 145 -22.66 0.81 -20.34
C LEU A 145 -23.47 0.77 -21.66
N LYS A 146 -24.25 1.82 -21.89
CA LYS A 146 -24.92 2.02 -23.17
C LYS A 146 -23.87 2.22 -24.26
N THR A 147 -23.95 1.34 -25.25
CA THR A 147 -23.44 1.52 -26.61
C THR A 147 -23.91 2.84 -27.20
N ALA A 148 -22.98 3.58 -27.80
CA ALA A 148 -23.22 4.49 -28.90
C ALA A 148 -22.13 4.25 -29.93
#